data_AF-A0A6A5F1M5-F1
#
_entry.id   AF-A0A6A5F1M5-F1
#
_cell.length_a   1.000
_cell.length_b   1.000
_cell.length_c   1.000
_cell.angle_alpha   90.00
_cell.angle_beta   90.00
_cell.angle_gamma   90.00
#
_symmetry.space_group_name_H-M   'P 1'
#
loop_
_entity.id
_entity.type
_entity.pdbx_description
1 polymer ?
#
loop_
_entity_poly.entity_id
_entity_poly.type
_entity_poly.pdbx_seq_one_letter_code
_entity_poly.pdbx_strand_id
1 'polypeptide(L)'
;MKLILSSTLIWMLSSTAAALQCLQGIDPRSPALEQCDSDELCATIAFRDDIGGEVKEFTLRSCAPSSLCTVQGQILSFSAAFIKTAASVHCCNTDGCNSPNLMYPDVQTKLNGLQCIGCTHHLDDLDPVCNVTVQCAAWRTAAMMEI
;
A
#
# COMPACT_ATOMS: atom_id res chain seq x y z
N MET A 1 50.10 -12.33 -26.17
CA MET A 1 48.80 -11.63 -26.27
C MET A 1 47.69 -12.55 -25.75
N LYS A 2 47.35 -12.49 -24.46
CA LYS A 2 46.26 -13.29 -23.84
C LYS A 2 45.55 -12.60 -22.67
N LEU A 3 45.99 -11.40 -22.28
CA LEU A 3 45.46 -10.67 -21.12
C LEU A 3 44.31 -9.71 -21.44
N ILE A 4 44.02 -9.47 -22.73
CA ILE A 4 43.00 -8.49 -23.15
C ILE A 4 41.58 -9.04 -22.96
N LEU A 5 41.39 -10.36 -23.08
CA LEU A 5 40.07 -11.01 -22.91
C LEU A 5 39.59 -11.01 -21.44
N SER A 6 40.50 -10.94 -20.47
CA SER A 6 40.13 -10.98 -19.04
C SER A 6 39.54 -9.65 -18.58
N SER A 7 39.88 -8.54 -19.23
CA SER A 7 39.50 -7.20 -18.76
C SER A 7 38.07 -6.83 -19.12
N THR A 8 37.49 -7.42 -20.17
CA THR A 8 36.09 -7.20 -20.56
C THR A 8 35.12 -8.05 -19.73
N LEU A 9 35.56 -9.22 -19.23
CA LEU A 9 34.72 -10.09 -18.41
C LEU A 9 34.38 -9.45 -17.05
N ILE A 10 35.34 -8.74 -16.45
CA ILE A 10 35.19 -8.08 -15.14
C ILE A 10 34.16 -6.94 -15.19
N TRP A 11 33.98 -6.29 -16.34
CA TRP A 11 33.01 -5.20 -16.50
C TRP A 11 31.56 -5.68 -16.60
N MET A 12 31.33 -6.88 -17.13
CA MET A 12 29.98 -7.46 -17.25
C MET A 12 29.42 -7.99 -15.91
N LEU A 13 30.29 -8.21 -14.92
CA LEU A 13 29.90 -8.72 -13.58
C LEU A 13 29.44 -7.60 -12.62
N SER A 14 29.70 -6.33 -12.94
CA SER A 14 29.44 -5.20 -12.03
C SER A 14 28.16 -4.43 -12.31
N SER A 15 27.31 -4.90 -13.23
CA SER A 15 25.99 -4.32 -13.47
C SER A 15 24.96 -4.86 -12.46
N THR A 16 25.25 -4.77 -11.16
CA THR A 16 24.19 -4.82 -10.16
C THR A 16 23.46 -3.48 -10.25
N ALA A 17 22.25 -3.47 -10.83
CA ALA A 17 21.37 -2.32 -10.67
C ALA A 17 21.30 -2.02 -9.17
N ALA A 18 21.64 -0.79 -8.77
CA ALA A 18 21.54 -0.41 -7.36
C ALA A 18 20.10 -0.66 -6.93
N ALA A 19 19.92 -1.38 -5.83
CA ALA A 19 18.59 -1.68 -5.30
C ALA A 19 17.94 -0.39 -4.80
N LEU A 20 16.65 -0.23 -5.11
CA LEU A 20 15.85 0.94 -4.74
C LEU A 20 15.88 1.16 -3.22
N GLN A 21 16.01 2.40 -2.78
CA GLN A 21 15.92 2.76 -1.36
C GLN A 21 14.69 3.64 -1.10
N CYS A 22 13.81 3.20 -0.20
CA CYS A 22 12.58 3.91 0.11
C CYS A 22 12.54 4.34 1.57
N LEU A 23 11.77 5.39 1.84
CA LEU A 23 11.44 5.75 3.21
C LEU A 23 10.53 4.68 3.82
N GLN A 24 10.83 4.26 5.03
CA GLN A 24 10.10 3.29 5.84
C GLN A 24 9.65 3.96 7.13
N GLY A 25 8.39 3.77 7.50
CA GLY A 25 7.86 4.22 8.80
C GLY A 25 6.43 4.70 8.76
N ILE A 26 5.90 4.96 9.96
CA ILE A 26 4.55 5.47 10.19
C ILE A 26 4.68 6.85 10.83
N ASP A 27 4.06 7.86 10.21
CA ASP A 27 4.00 9.20 10.80
C ASP A 27 3.26 9.16 12.16
N PRO A 28 3.77 9.87 13.19
CA PRO A 28 4.75 10.95 13.13
C PRO A 28 6.22 10.54 13.36
N ARG A 29 6.57 9.25 13.26
CA ARG A 29 7.98 8.84 13.42
C ARG A 29 8.80 9.31 12.22
N SER A 30 10.03 9.74 12.46
CA SER A 30 10.96 10.10 11.38
C SER A 30 11.22 8.86 10.51
N PRO A 31 10.90 8.89 9.20
CA PRO A 31 11.11 7.73 8.35
C PRO A 31 12.60 7.51 8.06
N ALA A 32 13.01 6.25 7.96
CA ALA A 32 14.37 5.85 7.62
C ALA A 32 14.45 5.37 6.17
N LEU A 33 15.58 5.56 5.49
CA LEU A 33 15.83 4.97 4.18
C LEU A 33 16.27 3.51 4.34
N GLU A 34 15.56 2.60 3.69
CA GLU A 34 15.89 1.17 3.66
C GLU A 34 15.83 0.63 2.23
N GLN A 35 16.58 -0.43 1.99
CA GLN A 35 16.68 -1.08 0.68
C GLN A 35 15.46 -1.98 0.44
N CYS A 36 14.90 -1.92 -0.76
CA CYS A 36 13.80 -2.77 -1.21
C CYS A 36 14.25 -3.99 -2.02
N ASP A 37 13.37 -4.97 -2.15
CA ASP A 37 13.56 -6.14 -3.02
C ASP A 37 13.37 -5.79 -4.51
N SER A 38 13.82 -6.69 -5.41
CA SER A 38 13.89 -6.43 -6.87
C SER A 38 12.55 -6.14 -7.57
N ASP A 39 11.41 -6.44 -6.95
CA ASP A 39 10.05 -6.25 -7.51
C ASP A 39 9.20 -5.23 -6.73
N GLU A 40 9.85 -4.49 -5.84
CA GLU A 40 9.19 -3.52 -4.98
C GLU A 40 9.37 -2.08 -5.49
N LEU A 41 8.41 -1.23 -5.13
CA LEU A 41 8.40 0.20 -5.37
C LEU A 41 8.30 0.95 -4.05
N CYS A 42 8.68 2.22 -4.04
CA CYS A 42 8.40 3.07 -2.89
C CYS A 42 6.91 3.38 -2.87
N ALA A 43 6.27 3.18 -1.73
CA ALA A 43 4.88 3.54 -1.49
C ALA A 43 4.75 4.57 -0.37
N THR A 44 3.79 5.48 -0.55
CA THR A 44 3.18 6.31 0.50
C THR A 44 1.71 5.96 0.55
N ILE A 45 1.19 5.64 1.73
CA ILE A 45 -0.21 5.32 1.96
C ILE A 45 -0.74 6.26 3.04
N ALA A 46 -1.74 7.07 2.70
CA ALA A 46 -2.43 7.92 3.66
C ALA A 46 -3.73 7.25 4.10
N PHE A 47 -3.89 7.09 5.41
CA PHE A 47 -5.05 6.47 6.03
C PHE A 47 -5.89 7.50 6.77
N ARG A 48 -7.20 7.31 6.72
CA ARG A 48 -8.17 7.95 7.59
C ARG A 48 -9.09 6.89 8.16
N ASP A 49 -8.99 6.68 9.46
CA ASP A 49 -9.85 5.78 10.22
C ASP A 49 -10.91 6.58 10.97
N ASP A 50 -12.13 6.06 11.02
CA ASP A 50 -13.23 6.44 11.89
C ASP A 50 -13.56 5.22 12.75
N ILE A 51 -13.22 5.30 14.03
CA ILE A 51 -13.40 4.24 15.02
C ILE A 51 -14.46 4.71 16.00
N GLY A 52 -15.71 4.28 15.81
CA GLY A 52 -16.81 4.66 16.70
C GLY A 52 -17.05 6.17 16.77
N GLY A 53 -16.75 6.93 15.71
CA GLY A 53 -16.85 8.38 15.65
C GLY A 53 -15.55 9.13 15.94
N GLU A 54 -14.49 8.46 16.39
CA GLU A 54 -13.16 9.05 16.55
C GLU A 54 -12.36 8.94 15.25
N VAL A 55 -11.96 10.09 14.69
CA VAL A 55 -11.16 10.15 13.46
C VAL A 55 -9.67 10.11 13.78
N LYS A 56 -8.93 9.22 13.10
CA LYS A 56 -7.46 9.14 13.14
C LYS A 56 -6.90 9.18 11.74
N GLU A 57 -5.82 9.95 11.56
CA GLU A 57 -5.12 10.10 10.29
C GLU A 57 -3.65 9.76 10.48
N PHE A 58 -3.09 8.95 9.58
CA PHE A 58 -1.69 8.60 9.60
C PHE A 58 -1.20 8.22 8.21
N THR A 59 0.11 8.38 8.01
CA THR A 59 0.77 8.02 6.75
C THR A 59 1.74 6.88 7.00
N LEU A 60 1.69 5.85 6.16
CA LEU A 60 2.65 4.76 6.10
C LEU A 60 3.54 4.96 4.87
N ARG A 61 4.84 4.77 5.04
CA ARG A 61 5.82 4.72 3.96
C ARG A 61 6.51 3.37 4.00
N SER A 62 6.63 2.72 2.85
CA SER A 62 7.29 1.43 2.77
C SER A 62 7.81 1.11 1.38
N CYS A 63 8.66 0.08 1.29
CA CYS A 63 8.73 -0.76 0.10
C CYS A 63 7.41 -1.53 -0.04
N ALA A 64 6.89 -1.66 -1.25
CA ALA A 64 5.65 -2.39 -1.52
C ALA A 64 5.73 -3.13 -2.85
N PRO A 65 5.08 -4.30 -2.97
CA PRO A 65 5.02 -5.01 -4.24
C PRO A 65 4.31 -4.16 -5.28
N SER A 66 4.81 -4.19 -6.52
CA SER A 66 4.23 -3.45 -7.65
C SER A 66 2.73 -3.69 -7.87
N SER A 67 2.21 -4.85 -7.45
CA SER A 67 0.77 -5.17 -7.49
C SER A 67 -0.09 -4.22 -6.65
N LEU A 68 0.42 -3.73 -5.51
CA LEU A 68 -0.29 -2.74 -4.68
C LEU A 68 -0.48 -1.43 -5.44
N CYS A 69 0.49 -1.04 -6.26
CA CYS A 69 0.48 0.22 -7.00
C CYS A 69 -0.57 0.28 -8.11
N THR A 70 -1.21 -0.85 -8.45
CA THR A 70 -2.33 -0.87 -9.41
C THR A 70 -3.56 -0.11 -8.91
N VAL A 71 -3.67 0.10 -7.59
CA VAL A 71 -4.76 0.88 -6.97
C VAL A 71 -4.44 2.36 -6.82
N GLN A 72 -3.26 2.81 -7.26
CA GLN A 72 -2.90 4.22 -7.21
C GLN A 72 -3.92 5.09 -7.96
N GLY A 73 -4.29 6.21 -7.35
CA GLY A 73 -5.34 7.11 -7.86
C GLY A 73 -6.77 6.66 -7.50
N GLN A 74 -6.93 5.54 -6.80
CA GLN A 74 -8.21 5.06 -6.27
C GLN A 74 -8.24 5.28 -4.75
N ILE A 75 -9.44 5.43 -4.19
CA ILE A 75 -9.65 5.43 -2.75
C ILE A 75 -10.03 4.01 -2.36
N LEU A 76 -9.18 3.38 -1.55
CA LEU A 76 -9.49 2.12 -0.90
C LEU A 76 -10.40 2.40 0.30
N SER A 77 -11.43 1.58 0.50
CA SER A 77 -12.34 1.74 1.63
C SER A 77 -12.58 0.39 2.30
N PHE A 78 -12.53 0.39 3.62
CA PHE A 78 -12.70 -0.79 4.47
C PHE A 78 -13.65 -0.43 5.60
N SER A 79 -14.55 -1.34 6.01
CA SER A 79 -15.51 -1.05 7.08
C SER A 79 -15.86 -2.30 7.86
N ALA A 80 -15.28 -2.49 9.04
CA ALA A 80 -15.53 -3.65 9.89
C ALA A 80 -16.15 -3.22 11.22
N ALA A 81 -17.31 -3.78 11.58
CA ALA A 81 -18.06 -3.40 12.78
C ALA A 81 -18.20 -1.86 12.96
N PHE A 82 -17.49 -1.27 13.92
CA PHE A 82 -17.49 0.16 14.23
C PHE A 82 -16.30 0.93 13.65
N ILE A 83 -15.45 0.28 12.86
CA ILE A 83 -14.26 0.82 12.22
C ILE A 83 -14.55 1.05 10.75
N LYS A 84 -14.27 2.26 10.25
CA LYS A 84 -14.28 2.59 8.83
C LYS A 84 -12.95 3.22 8.47
N THR A 85 -12.34 2.75 7.41
CA THR A 85 -11.03 3.19 6.94
C THR A 85 -11.13 3.62 5.49
N ALA A 86 -10.54 4.76 5.16
CA ALA A 86 -10.24 5.15 3.80
C ALA A 86 -8.73 5.26 3.62
N ALA A 87 -8.20 4.77 2.50
CA ALA A 87 -6.78 4.85 2.19
C ALA A 87 -6.53 5.30 0.75
N SER A 88 -5.48 6.08 0.55
CA SER A 88 -4.98 6.46 -0.77
C SER A 88 -3.52 6.02 -0.91
N VAL A 89 -3.17 5.50 -2.09
CA VAL A 89 -1.84 4.96 -2.37
C VAL A 89 -1.15 5.80 -3.43
N HIS A 90 0.12 6.12 -3.21
CA HIS A 90 1.02 6.68 -4.20
C HIS A 90 2.29 5.83 -4.26
N CYS A 91 2.68 5.43 -5.46
CA CYS A 91 3.91 4.71 -5.71
C CYS A 91 4.85 5.49 -6.65
N CYS A 92 6.14 5.24 -6.48
CA CYS A 92 7.21 5.82 -7.29
C CYS A 92 8.45 4.91 -7.28
N ASN A 93 9.37 5.12 -8.23
CA ASN A 93 10.48 4.19 -8.52
C ASN A 93 11.86 4.87 -8.53
N THR A 94 12.08 5.82 -7.62
CA THR A 94 13.40 6.45 -7.43
C THR A 94 13.68 6.57 -5.95
N ASP A 95 14.96 6.61 -5.55
CA ASP A 95 15.32 6.62 -4.13
C ASP A 95 14.63 7.76 -3.36
N GLY A 96 14.02 7.44 -2.21
CA GLY A 96 13.38 8.40 -1.31
C GLY A 96 12.19 9.17 -1.89
N CYS A 97 11.64 8.74 -3.03
CA CYS A 97 10.56 9.47 -3.72
C CYS A 97 9.24 9.50 -2.96
N ASN A 98 9.05 8.60 -1.99
CA ASN A 98 7.87 8.52 -1.13
C ASN A 98 7.93 9.50 0.07
N SER A 99 8.74 10.56 -0.03
CA SER A 99 8.81 11.63 0.99
C SER A 99 7.56 12.52 1.09
N PRO A 100 6.83 12.87 0.00
CA PRO A 100 5.68 13.76 0.12
C PRO A 100 4.57 13.15 0.98
N ASN A 101 3.87 13.99 1.75
CA ASN A 101 2.63 13.61 2.40
C ASN A 101 1.49 13.60 1.37
N LEU A 102 0.64 12.58 1.43
CA LEU A 102 -0.60 12.55 0.67
C LEU A 102 -1.72 13.23 1.47
N MET A 103 -2.75 13.69 0.75
CA MET A 103 -3.98 14.12 1.40
C MET A 103 -4.72 12.89 1.94
N TYR A 104 -5.17 12.97 3.20
CA TYR A 104 -5.99 11.92 3.80
C TYR A 104 -7.36 11.86 3.09
N PRO A 105 -7.76 10.69 2.56
CA PRO A 105 -9.06 10.56 1.92
C PRO A 105 -10.18 10.66 2.97
N ASP A 106 -11.35 11.19 2.58
CA ASP A 106 -12.53 11.13 3.44
C ASP A 106 -13.05 9.70 3.56
N VAL A 107 -13.52 9.33 4.76
CA VAL A 107 -14.26 8.09 4.97
C VAL A 107 -15.60 8.21 4.26
N GLN A 108 -15.78 7.43 3.19
CA GLN A 108 -16.99 7.47 2.40
C GLN A 108 -18.09 6.64 3.08
N THR A 109 -19.16 7.30 3.51
CA THR A 109 -20.33 6.65 4.12
C THR A 109 -21.49 6.45 3.13
N LYS A 110 -21.38 7.03 1.92
CA LYS A 110 -22.42 6.93 0.90
C LYS A 110 -22.28 5.64 0.09
N LEU A 111 -23.32 4.82 0.14
CA LEU A 111 -23.44 3.62 -0.68
C LEU A 111 -23.50 3.98 -2.16
N ASN A 112 -22.78 3.22 -2.98
CA ASN A 112 -22.71 3.43 -4.43
C ASN A 112 -23.65 2.51 -5.23
N GLY A 113 -24.39 1.63 -4.53
CA GLY A 113 -25.31 0.67 -5.14
C GLY A 113 -24.65 -0.57 -5.76
N LEU A 114 -23.32 -0.70 -5.68
CA LEU A 114 -22.58 -1.90 -6.07
C LEU A 114 -22.49 -2.90 -4.91
N GLN A 115 -22.22 -4.15 -5.26
CA GLN A 115 -21.99 -5.23 -4.32
C GLN A 115 -20.51 -5.62 -4.28
N CYS A 116 -19.97 -5.79 -3.07
CA CYS A 116 -18.58 -6.14 -2.76
C CYS A 116 -18.54 -7.45 -1.97
N ILE A 117 -17.40 -8.16 -2.00
CA ILE A 117 -17.17 -9.33 -1.14
C ILE A 117 -16.70 -8.84 0.23
N GLY A 118 -17.43 -9.17 1.28
CA GLY A 118 -17.05 -8.98 2.68
C GLY A 118 -16.47 -10.27 3.29
N CYS A 119 -15.89 -10.14 4.49
CA CYS A 119 -15.21 -11.24 5.17
C CYS A 119 -15.65 -11.31 6.64
N THR A 120 -16.17 -12.45 7.08
CA THR A 120 -16.52 -12.65 8.50
C THR A 120 -15.38 -13.32 9.24
N HIS A 121 -14.99 -12.79 10.39
CA HIS A 121 -14.12 -13.47 11.35
C HIS A 121 -14.97 -14.18 12.40
N HIS A 122 -14.78 -15.48 12.55
CA HIS A 122 -15.27 -16.21 13.71
C HIS A 122 -14.22 -16.18 14.81
N LEU A 123 -14.63 -15.96 16.06
CA LEU A 123 -13.72 -15.88 17.22
C LEU A 123 -12.86 -17.14 17.41
N ASP A 124 -13.26 -18.27 16.82
CA ASP A 124 -12.58 -19.56 16.92
C ASP A 124 -11.69 -19.89 15.71
N ASP A 125 -11.68 -19.07 14.66
CA ASP A 125 -10.97 -19.33 13.40
C ASP A 125 -10.00 -18.20 13.03
N LEU A 126 -8.75 -18.57 12.70
CA LEU A 126 -7.71 -17.62 12.32
C LEU A 126 -7.85 -17.11 10.87
N ASP A 127 -8.60 -17.84 10.04
CA ASP A 127 -8.81 -17.51 8.63
C ASP A 127 -10.15 -16.79 8.42
N PRO A 128 -10.17 -15.55 7.90
CA PRO A 128 -11.42 -14.86 7.56
C PRO A 128 -12.16 -15.57 6.43
N VAL A 129 -13.48 -15.76 6.61
CA VAL A 129 -14.35 -16.32 5.57
C VAL A 129 -14.87 -15.19 4.68
N CYS A 130 -14.30 -15.05 3.49
CA CYS A 130 -14.62 -13.99 2.52
C CYS A 130 -15.63 -14.40 1.46
N ASN A 131 -16.88 -14.67 1.86
CA ASN A 131 -17.94 -15.11 0.94
C ASN A 131 -19.27 -14.35 1.08
N VAL A 132 -19.33 -13.34 1.95
CA VAL A 132 -20.54 -12.52 2.13
C VAL A 132 -20.56 -11.39 1.12
N THR A 133 -21.76 -10.96 0.71
CA THR A 133 -21.93 -9.86 -0.24
C THR A 133 -22.47 -8.63 0.48
N VAL A 134 -21.80 -7.49 0.31
CA VAL A 134 -22.05 -6.24 1.06
C VAL A 134 -22.26 -5.08 0.10
N GLN A 135 -22.95 -4.02 0.53
CA GLN A 135 -23.11 -2.82 -0.30
C GLN A 135 -21.85 -1.97 -0.24
N CYS A 136 -21.19 -1.73 -1.37
CA CYS A 136 -19.98 -0.91 -1.39
C CYS A 136 -20.29 0.57 -1.10
N ALA A 137 -19.43 1.23 -0.36
CA ALA A 137 -19.31 2.69 -0.36
C ALA A 137 -18.24 3.16 -1.37
N ALA A 138 -18.26 4.43 -1.78
CA ALA A 138 -17.28 5.12 -2.68
C ALA A 138 -17.49 5.04 -4.21
N TRP A 139 -16.77 5.89 -4.96
CA TRP A 139 -16.77 5.90 -6.43
C TRP A 139 -15.58 5.12 -6.99
N ARG A 140 -15.89 4.12 -7.81
CA ARG A 140 -14.98 3.27 -8.61
C ARG A 140 -13.91 2.54 -7.79
N THR A 141 -14.14 1.23 -7.68
CA THR A 141 -13.15 0.13 -7.60
C THR A 141 -12.24 0.10 -6.37
N ALA A 142 -12.70 -0.50 -5.28
CA ALA A 142 -11.98 -1.53 -4.51
C ALA A 142 -12.89 -2.02 -3.38
N ALA A 143 -12.82 -3.31 -3.07
CA ALA A 143 -13.80 -4.05 -2.29
C ALA A 143 -13.95 -3.54 -0.84
N MET A 144 -15.20 -3.36 -0.42
CA MET A 144 -15.59 -3.16 0.97
C MET A 144 -15.55 -4.50 1.71
N MET A 145 -14.69 -4.61 2.71
CA MET A 145 -14.68 -5.74 3.65
C MET A 145 -15.56 -5.36 4.85
N GLU A 146 -16.75 -5.96 4.97
CA GLU A 146 -17.50 -5.99 6.24
C GLU A 146 -17.11 -7.24 7.02
N ILE A 147 -16.76 -7.06 8.30
CA ILE A 147 -16.67 -8.07 9.36
C ILE A 147 -17.82 -7.83 10.32
#